data_AF-A0A059XZN3-F1
#
_entry.id   AF-A0A059XZN3-F1
#
_cell.length_a   1.000
_cell.length_b   1.000
_cell.length_c   1.000
_cell.angle_alpha   90.00
_cell.angle_beta   90.00
_cell.angle_gamma   90.00
#
_symmetry.space_group_name_H-M   'P 1'
#
loop_
_entity.id
_entity.type
_entity.pdbx_description
1 polymer ?
#
loop_
_entity_poly.entity_id
_entity_poly.type
_entity_poly.pdbx_seq_one_letter_code
_entity_poly.pdbx_strand_id
1 'polypeptide(L)' 'MSRIGNSLDNREIEYFFSVLKTEMFENFEKSVKKMTLKELERHLNRFIDWYNNERMLKKFNYKTPHELWVKFCKK' A
#
# COMPACT_ATOMS: atom_id res chain seq x y z
N MET A 1 -25.06 -13.04 -13.05
CA MET A 1 -23.67 -12.86 -13.56
C MET A 1 -22.86 -12.17 -12.49
N SER A 2 -21.79 -12.79 -11.99
CA SER A 2 -20.82 -12.09 -11.14
C SER A 2 -20.20 -10.96 -11.96
N ARG A 3 -20.03 -9.76 -11.38
CA ARG A 3 -19.46 -8.62 -12.12
C ARG A 3 -18.02 -9.00 -12.50
N ILE A 4 -17.76 -9.19 -13.79
CA ILE A 4 -16.40 -9.35 -14.33
C ILE A 4 -15.63 -8.11 -13.88
N GLY A 5 -14.66 -8.30 -12.97
CA GLY A 5 -13.88 -7.20 -12.36
C GLY A 5 -14.17 -6.91 -10.88
N ASN A 6 -14.90 -7.75 -10.15
CA ASN A 6 -15.16 -7.54 -8.72
C ASN A 6 -14.85 -8.78 -7.87
N SER A 7 -13.71 -9.44 -8.15
CA SER A 7 -13.23 -10.49 -7.24
C SER A 7 -12.84 -9.85 -5.91
N LEU A 8 -13.27 -10.46 -4.80
CA LEU A 8 -12.84 -10.06 -3.47
C LEU A 8 -11.31 -10.13 -3.33
N ASP A 9 -10.66 -11.03 -4.07
CA ASP A 9 -9.21 -11.22 -4.04
C ASP A 9 -8.44 -10.02 -4.61
N ASN A 10 -9.01 -9.31 -5.59
CA ASN A 10 -8.33 -8.17 -6.23
C ASN A 10 -8.50 -6.87 -5.44
N ARG A 11 -9.51 -6.81 -4.56
CA ARG A 11 -9.86 -5.58 -3.82
C ARG A 11 -8.70 -5.07 -2.97
N GLU A 12 -8.03 -5.96 -2.26
CA GLU A 12 -6.97 -5.57 -1.32
C GLU A 12 -5.76 -4.98 -2.03
N ILE A 13 -5.37 -5.58 -3.18
CA ILE A 13 -4.24 -5.07 -3.97
C ILE A 13 -4.59 -3.78 -4.72
N GLU A 14 -5.83 -3.63 -5.22
CA GLU A 14 -6.31 -2.38 -5.81
C GLU A 14 -6.30 -1.24 -4.78
N TYR A 15 -6.75 -1.52 -3.55
CA TYR A 15 -6.71 -0.55 -2.46
C TYR A 15 -5.28 -0.12 -2.14
N PHE A 16 -4.36 -1.08 -2.01
CA PHE A 16 -2.95 -0.79 -1.81
C PHE A 16 -2.38 0.12 -2.92
N PHE A 17 -2.66 -0.18 -4.19
CA PHE A 17 -2.18 0.64 -5.31
C PHE A 17 -2.81 2.03 -5.35
N SER A 18 -4.08 2.17 -4.94
CA SER A 18 -4.72 3.47 -4.82
C SER A 18 -3.99 4.32 -3.78
N VAL A 19 -3.74 3.77 -2.58
CA VAL A 19 -3.00 4.42 -1.50
C VAL A 19 -1.57 4.78 -1.93
N LEU A 20 -0.88 3.86 -2.60
CA LEU A 20 0.46 4.09 -3.12
C LEU A 20 0.51 5.27 -4.07
N LYS A 21 -0.42 5.37 -5.02
CA LYS A 21 -0.46 6.48 -5.97
C LYS A 21 -0.83 7.81 -5.33
N THR A 22 -1.64 7.82 -4.28
CA THR A 22 -2.10 9.06 -3.64
C THR A 22 -1.15 9.56 -2.56
N GLU A 23 -0.45 8.67 -1.87
CA GLU A 23 0.32 9.02 -0.66
C GLU A 23 1.83 8.95 -0.86
N MET A 24 2.34 8.21 -1.85
CA MET A 24 3.79 8.12 -2.08
C MET A 24 4.38 9.43 -2.62
N PHE A 25 3.66 10.14 -3.48
CA PHE A 25 4.07 11.41 -4.10
C PHE A 25 2.87 12.34 -4.30
N GLU A 26 3.07 13.66 -4.20
CA GLU A 26 2.04 14.67 -4.49
C GLU A 26 1.50 14.56 -5.93
N ASN A 27 2.38 14.27 -6.89
CA ASN A 27 2.01 13.97 -8.27
C ASN A 27 2.77 12.73 -8.75
N PHE A 28 2.15 11.58 -8.53
CA PHE A 28 2.74 10.27 -8.81
C PHE A 28 3.25 10.14 -10.24
N GLU A 29 2.43 10.46 -11.24
CA GLU A 29 2.81 10.27 -12.65
C GLU A 29 4.01 11.13 -13.06
N LYS A 30 4.02 12.41 -12.66
CA LYS A 30 5.14 13.31 -12.97
C LYS A 30 6.42 12.90 -12.26
N SER A 31 6.30 12.40 -11.03
CA SER A 31 7.46 11.99 -10.22
C SER A 31 8.10 10.73 -10.77
N VAL A 32 7.29 9.70 -11.05
CA VAL A 32 7.76 8.42 -11.59
C VAL A 32 8.41 8.58 -12.96
N LYS A 33 7.85 9.41 -13.86
CA LYS A 33 8.41 9.66 -15.19
C LYS A 33 9.81 10.30 -15.17
N LYS A 34 10.17 10.98 -14.09
CA LYS A 34 11.45 11.69 -13.94
C LYS A 34 12.52 10.86 -13.23
N MET A 35 12.14 9.75 -12.61
CA MET A 35 13.05 8.92 -11.81
C MET A 35 13.64 7.79 -12.65
N THR A 36 14.86 7.40 -12.31
CA THR A 36 15.41 6.13 -12.79
C THR A 36 14.74 4.96 -12.09
N LEU A 37 14.82 3.76 -12.70
CA LEU A 37 14.26 2.55 -12.11
C LEU A 37 14.81 2.27 -10.70
N LYS A 38 16.12 2.50 -10.49
CA LYS A 38 16.79 2.30 -9.21
C LYS A 38 16.30 3.26 -8.13
N GLU A 39 16.04 4.51 -8.49
CA GLU A 39 15.47 5.49 -7.55
C GLU A 39 14.04 5.13 -7.19
N LEU A 40 13.23 4.76 -8.19
CA LEU A 40 11.87 4.32 -7.98
C LEU A 40 11.81 3.11 -7.02
N GLU A 41 12.67 2.12 -7.22
CA GLU A 41 12.79 0.96 -6.33
C GLU A 41 13.11 1.36 -4.89
N ARG A 42 14.04 2.30 -4.68
CA ARG A 42 14.35 2.83 -3.34
C ARG A 42 13.19 3.58 -2.71
N HIS A 43 12.38 4.28 -3.49
CA HIS A 43 11.17 4.93 -2.99
C HIS A 43 10.08 3.92 -2.64
N LEU A 44 9.87 2.91 -3.49
CA LEU A 44 8.92 1.83 -3.25
C LEU A 44 9.27 1.04 -1.99
N ASN A 45 10.54 0.65 -1.81
CA ASN A 45 10.97 -0.07 -0.62
C ASN A 45 10.72 0.72 0.66
N ARG A 46 11.02 2.03 0.65
CA ARG A 46 10.72 2.92 1.78
C ARG A 46 9.22 3.07 2.03
N PHE A 47 8.44 3.20 0.96
CA PHE A 47 6.98 3.32 1.07
C PHE A 47 6.35 2.04 1.64
N ILE A 48 6.80 0.86 1.21
CA ILE A 48 6.32 -0.43 1.71
C ILE A 48 6.67 -0.61 3.18
N ASP A 49 7.88 -0.23 3.58
CA ASP A 49 8.31 -0.28 4.98
C ASP A 49 7.43 0.63 5.86
N TRP A 50 7.27 1.90 5.46
CA TRP A 50 6.37 2.84 6.12
C TRP A 50 4.93 2.33 6.17
N TYR A 51 4.41 1.81 5.06
CA TYR A 51 3.03 1.30 4.96
C TYR A 51 2.80 0.18 5.96
N ASN A 52 3.75 -0.74 6.12
CA ASN A 52 3.60 -1.89 7.00
C ASN A 52 3.87 -1.56 8.47
N ASN A 53 4.87 -0.73 8.75
CA ASN A 53 5.45 -0.57 10.09
C ASN A 53 5.13 0.76 10.76
N GLU A 54 4.73 1.78 10.01
CA GLU A 54 4.50 3.14 10.55
C GLU A 54 3.07 3.66 10.30
N ARG A 55 2.38 3.13 9.28
CA ARG A 55 1.02 3.57 8.93
C ARG A 55 0.02 3.19 10.02
N MET A 56 -0.47 4.18 10.76
CA MET A 56 -1.50 3.97 11.78
C MET A 56 -2.90 3.90 11.16
N LEU A 57 -3.61 2.79 11.39
CA LEU A 57 -4.98 2.63 10.90
C LEU A 57 -5.99 2.97 12.01
N LYS A 58 -6.67 4.12 11.87
CA LYS A 58 -7.68 4.58 12.86
C LYS A 58 -8.78 3.55 13.12
N LYS A 59 -9.23 2.84 12.07
CA LYS A 59 -10.24 1.77 12.17
C LYS A 59 -9.80 0.60 13.06
N PHE A 60 -8.50 0.42 13.25
CA PHE A 60 -7.90 -0.70 13.97
C PHE A 60 -7.16 -0.25 15.24
N ASN A 61 -7.72 0.73 15.95
CA ASN A 61 -7.15 1.28 17.18
C ASN A 61 -5.70 1.76 17.00
N TYR A 62 -5.42 2.43 15.89
CA TYR A 62 -4.11 3.01 15.57
C TYR A 62 -2.98 1.98 15.42
N LYS A 63 -3.32 0.72 15.18
CA LYS A 63 -2.35 -0.33 14.88
C LYS A 63 -1.85 -0.25 13.45
N THR A 64 -0.64 -0.73 13.24
CA THR A 64 -0.03 -0.84 11.92
C THR A 64 -0.45 -2.13 11.22
N PRO A 65 -0.39 -2.21 9.88
CA PRO A 65 -0.69 -3.44 9.16
C PRO A 65 0.12 -4.63 9.65
N HIS A 66 1.40 -4.43 10.00
CA HIS A 66 2.24 -5.50 10.54
C HIS A 66 1.74 -6.02 11.89
N GLU A 67 1.38 -5.14 12.82
CA GLU A 67 0.83 -5.53 14.12
C GLU A 67 -0.50 -6.31 13.98
N LEU A 68 -1.33 -5.90 13.03
CA LEU A 68 -2.58 -6.62 12.72
C LEU A 68 -2.28 -8.00 12.15
N TRP A 69 -1.34 -8.10 11.20
CA TRP A 69 -0.95 -9.39 10.63
C TRP A 69 -0.42 -10.34 11.70
N VAL A 70 0.47 -9.89 12.58
CA VAL A 70 0.95 -10.67 13.72
C VAL A 70 -0.21 -11.14 14.60
N LYS A 71 -1.18 -10.27 14.89
CA LYS A 71 -2.34 -10.59 15.73
C LYS A 71 -3.30 -11.61 15.07
N PHE A 72 -3.51 -11.53 13.76
CA PHE A 72 -4.51 -12.34 13.07
C PHE A 72 -3.96 -13.64 12.48
N CYS A 73 -2.68 -13.66 12.09
CA CYS A 73 -2.08 -14.79 11.36
C CYS A 73 -1.15 -15.67 12.20
N LYS A 74 -0.59 -15.19 13.32
CA LYS A 74 0.25 -16.01 14.21
C LYS A 74 -0.55 -16.66 15.36
N LYS A 75 -1.76 -17.14 15.08
CA LYS A 75 -2.50 -18.00 16.01
C LYS A 75 -1.91 -19.40 16.05
#